data_AF-A0A818W7T5-F1
#
_entry.id   AF-A0A818W7T5-F1
#
_cell.length_a   1.000
_cell.length_b   1.000
_cell.length_c   1.000
_cell.angle_alpha   90.00
_cell.angle_beta   90.00
_cell.angle_gamma   90.00
#
_symmetry.space_group_name_H-M   'P 1'
#
loop_
_entity.id
_entity.type
_entity.pdbx_description
1 polymer ?
#
loop_
_entity_poly.entity_id
_entity_poly.type
_entity_poly.pdbx_seq_one_letter_code
_entity_poly.pdbx_strand_id
1 'polypeptide(L)'
;MVTNNGLTTINGDNHNMSGHMITLNIHIPRDSSVHSMQFDVQMLISDLIHNIQQYLPLTFDHDSSEYGLFVNDTQHSTRSYWLDPTKILNYYLLKNGDHIEYKNRYRPLKIRLLDGTVKTILIDDSLIVAQLMVYICTKFGIANYDEYSLVYDVDSDDGNNNTKTATLLRVIHYT
;
A
#
# COMPACT_ATOMS: atom_id res chain seq x y z
N MET A 1 -27.13 53.50 31.23
CA MET A 1 -26.92 52.21 31.93
C MET A 1 -27.07 51.13 30.86
N VAL A 2 -25.98 50.63 30.24
CA VAL A 2 -25.11 49.53 30.74
C VAL A 2 -25.98 48.26 30.86
N THR A 3 -25.80 47.13 30.14
CA THR A 3 -24.58 46.43 29.67
C THR A 3 -24.92 45.29 28.68
N ASN A 4 -23.98 44.99 27.76
CA ASN A 4 -23.36 43.70 27.40
C ASN A 4 -24.21 42.41 27.24
N ASN A 5 -24.20 41.74 26.09
CA ASN A 5 -23.16 40.92 25.41
C ASN A 5 -23.44 39.42 25.61
N GLY A 6 -23.48 38.69 24.50
CA GLY A 6 -23.52 37.24 24.49
C GLY A 6 -23.23 36.68 23.11
N LEU A 7 -22.10 37.05 22.51
CA LEU A 7 -21.45 36.20 21.50
C LEU A 7 -21.05 34.91 22.22
N THR A 8 -21.62 33.78 21.81
CA THR A 8 -21.06 32.47 22.15
C THR A 8 -19.95 32.16 21.15
N THR A 9 -18.76 32.65 21.48
CA THR A 9 -17.49 32.17 20.93
C THR A 9 -17.29 30.73 21.40
N ILE A 10 -17.42 29.77 20.48
CA ILE A 10 -16.89 28.41 20.66
C ILE A 10 -15.37 28.47 20.45
N ASN A 11 -14.63 28.80 21.51
CA ASN A 11 -13.19 28.62 21.53
C ASN A 11 -12.86 27.37 22.33
N GLY A 12 -12.06 26.48 21.73
CA GLY A 12 -11.15 25.64 22.48
C GLY A 12 -11.12 24.19 22.07
N ASP A 13 -10.57 23.90 20.89
CA ASP A 13 -9.53 22.87 20.81
C ASP A 13 -8.40 23.42 19.95
N ASN A 14 -7.44 24.01 20.66
CA ASN A 14 -6.16 24.42 20.13
C ASN A 14 -5.37 23.17 19.69
N HIS A 15 -5.42 22.81 18.41
CA HIS A 15 -4.28 22.17 17.78
C HIS A 15 -3.49 23.24 17.04
N ASN A 16 -2.41 23.67 17.69
CA ASN A 16 -1.37 24.53 17.16
C ASN A 16 -0.68 23.81 15.99
N MET A 17 -1.28 23.80 14.80
CA MET A 17 -0.70 23.26 13.58
C MET A 17 0.25 24.29 12.95
N SER A 18 1.36 24.59 13.62
CA SER A 18 2.60 24.92 12.89
C SER A 18 3.39 23.63 12.61
N GLY A 19 2.67 22.54 12.29
CA GLY A 19 3.28 21.29 11.85
C GLY A 19 3.99 21.54 10.53
N HIS A 20 5.20 21.01 10.37
CA HIS A 20 5.88 21.08 9.09
C HIS A 20 4.98 20.40 8.05
N MET A 21 4.51 21.17 7.07
CA MET A 21 3.72 20.65 5.97
C MET A 21 4.66 20.18 4.86
N ILE A 22 4.29 19.09 4.20
CA ILE A 22 4.97 18.59 3.01
C ILE A 22 3.98 18.55 1.85
N THR A 23 4.42 19.01 0.68
CA THR A 23 3.67 18.88 -0.58
C THR A 23 4.09 17.61 -1.29
N LEU A 24 3.14 16.73 -1.59
CA LEU A 24 3.38 15.44 -2.27
C LEU A 24 2.55 15.38 -3.55
N ASN A 25 3.11 14.72 -4.57
CA ASN A 25 2.45 14.49 -5.85
C ASN A 25 1.82 13.09 -5.85
N ILE A 26 0.51 13.02 -5.64
CA ILE A 26 -0.23 11.77 -5.60
C ILE A 26 -0.57 11.33 -7.02
N HIS A 27 0.11 10.30 -7.51
CA HIS A 27 -0.13 9.69 -8.80
C HIS A 27 -1.18 8.58 -8.68
N ILE A 28 -2.17 8.58 -9.55
CA ILE A 28 -3.17 7.51 -9.66
C ILE A 28 -2.88 6.75 -10.95
N PRO A 29 -2.29 5.54 -10.91
CA PRO A 29 -1.85 4.85 -12.12
C PRO A 29 -3.00 4.52 -13.10
N ARG A 30 -4.21 4.29 -12.59
CA ARG A 30 -5.37 3.88 -13.39
C ARG A 30 -5.80 4.94 -14.42
N ASP A 31 -5.76 6.20 -14.05
CA ASP A 31 -6.13 7.34 -14.91
C ASP A 31 -4.90 8.16 -15.36
N SER A 32 -3.70 7.77 -14.92
CA SER A 32 -2.44 8.49 -15.16
C SER A 32 -2.49 9.95 -14.70
N SER A 33 -3.31 10.25 -13.68
CA SER A 33 -3.47 11.58 -13.11
C SER A 33 -2.49 11.81 -11.96
N VAL A 34 -2.08 13.06 -11.78
CA VAL A 34 -1.21 13.48 -10.67
C VAL A 34 -1.85 14.66 -9.96
N HIS A 35 -2.00 14.54 -8.65
CA HIS A 35 -2.62 15.55 -7.79
C HIS A 35 -1.63 16.01 -6.73
N SER A 36 -1.25 17.28 -6.75
CA SER A 36 -0.39 17.87 -5.71
C SER A 36 -1.22 18.23 -4.48
N MET A 37 -0.85 17.69 -3.32
CA MET A 37 -1.57 17.89 -2.06
C MET A 37 -0.59 18.18 -0.92
N GLN A 38 -1.06 18.89 0.11
CA GLN A 38 -0.27 19.19 1.31
C GLN A 38 -0.75 18.35 2.49
N PHE A 39 0.21 17.81 3.24
CA PHE A 39 -0.04 16.96 4.40
C PHE A 39 0.84 17.39 5.57
N ASP A 40 0.34 17.17 6.79
CA ASP A 40 1.17 17.29 8.00
C ASP A 40 2.16 16.12 8.04
N VAL A 41 3.46 16.40 8.25
CA VAL A 41 4.48 15.34 8.36
C VAL A 41 4.26 14.43 9.59
N GLN A 42 3.50 14.86 10.59
CA GLN A 42 3.16 14.05 11.77
C GLN A 42 1.89 13.20 11.58
N MET A 43 1.19 13.36 10.45
CA MET A 43 -0.01 12.57 10.12
C MET A 43 0.33 11.08 9.96
N LEU A 44 -0.56 10.20 10.40
CA LEU A 44 -0.47 8.77 10.10
C LEU A 44 -0.73 8.51 8.62
N ILE A 45 -0.07 7.50 8.06
CA ILE A 45 -0.29 7.09 6.67
C ILE A 45 -1.75 6.66 6.44
N SER A 46 -2.41 6.05 7.43
CA SER A 46 -3.84 5.72 7.37
C SER A 46 -4.73 6.96 7.22
N ASP A 47 -4.47 8.01 7.99
CA ASP A 47 -5.21 9.28 7.88
C ASP A 47 -4.91 9.99 6.55
N LEU A 48 -3.66 9.91 6.06
CA LEU A 48 -3.25 10.45 4.76
C LEU A 48 -4.04 9.78 3.62
N ILE A 49 -4.14 8.45 3.64
CA ILE A 49 -4.95 7.68 2.69
C ILE A 49 -6.41 8.14 2.73
N HIS A 50 -6.97 8.32 3.93
CA HIS A 50 -8.34 8.78 4.09
C HIS A 50 -8.55 10.19 3.50
N ASN A 51 -7.62 11.11 3.73
CA ASN A 51 -7.66 12.43 3.12
C ASN A 51 -7.64 12.36 1.59
N ILE A 52 -6.73 11.56 1.01
CA ILE A 52 -6.68 11.34 -0.45
C ILE A 52 -8.03 10.84 -0.96
N GLN A 53 -8.66 9.87 -0.29
CA GLN A 53 -9.96 9.32 -0.68
C GLN A 53 -11.09 10.35 -0.65
N GLN A 54 -11.07 11.28 0.29
CA GLN A 54 -12.06 12.35 0.38
C GLN A 54 -11.93 13.36 -0.78
N TYR A 55 -10.69 13.71 -1.15
CA TYR A 55 -10.42 14.66 -2.24
C TYR A 55 -10.49 14.04 -3.64
N LEU A 56 -10.18 12.75 -3.75
CA LEU A 56 -10.20 11.96 -4.97
C LEU A 56 -11.18 10.80 -4.78
N PRO A 57 -12.50 11.06 -4.82
CA PRO A 57 -13.48 9.99 -4.80
C PRO A 57 -13.24 9.13 -6.03
N LEU A 58 -12.51 8.03 -5.83
CA LEU A 58 -12.31 6.99 -6.83
C LEU A 58 -13.70 6.49 -7.18
N THR A 59 -14.21 6.99 -8.29
CA THR A 59 -15.48 6.57 -8.82
C THR A 59 -15.31 5.09 -9.20
N PHE A 60 -16.08 4.22 -8.55
CA PHE A 60 -16.36 2.83 -8.95
C PHE A 60 -15.52 1.66 -8.40
N ASP A 61 -14.54 1.81 -7.52
CA ASP A 61 -13.93 0.62 -6.88
C ASP A 61 -14.56 0.28 -5.52
N HIS A 62 -14.97 -0.98 -5.39
CA HIS A 62 -15.91 -1.45 -4.35
C HIS A 62 -15.33 -1.49 -2.92
N ASP A 63 -14.03 -1.31 -2.75
CA ASP A 63 -13.43 -1.30 -1.42
C ASP A 63 -12.19 -0.41 -1.32
N SER A 64 -12.41 0.81 -0.85
CA SER A 64 -11.34 1.79 -0.58
C SER A 64 -10.27 1.27 0.40
N SER A 65 -10.59 0.23 1.19
CA SER A 65 -9.64 -0.40 2.12
C SER A 65 -8.56 -1.25 1.42
N GLU A 66 -8.76 -1.58 0.14
CA GLU A 66 -7.78 -2.32 -0.66
C GLU A 66 -6.68 -1.42 -1.24
N TYR A 67 -6.80 -0.10 -1.09
CA TYR A 67 -5.83 0.84 -1.63
C TYR A 67 -4.79 1.22 -0.60
N GLY A 68 -3.58 1.48 -1.09
CA GLY A 68 -2.46 1.95 -0.28
C GLY A 68 -1.60 2.95 -1.03
N LEU A 69 -0.56 3.41 -0.34
CA LEU A 69 0.43 4.33 -0.88
C LEU A 69 1.73 3.57 -1.17
N PHE A 70 2.26 3.78 -2.37
CA PHE A 70 3.46 3.13 -2.85
C PHE A 70 4.45 4.17 -3.35
N VAL A 71 5.67 4.13 -2.81
CA VAL A 71 6.78 4.92 -3.31
C VAL A 71 7.41 4.14 -4.45
N ASN A 72 7.39 4.71 -5.65
CA ASN A 72 7.97 4.10 -6.85
C ASN A 72 9.29 4.80 -7.20
N ASP A 73 10.42 4.14 -6.94
CA ASP A 73 11.73 4.59 -7.42
C ASP A 73 11.93 4.09 -8.86
N THR A 74 11.81 5.02 -9.82
CA THR A 74 11.94 4.73 -11.26
C THR A 74 13.37 4.35 -11.67
N GLN A 75 14.37 4.68 -10.87
CA GLN A 75 15.78 4.39 -11.14
C GLN A 75 16.20 3.06 -10.50
N HIS A 76 15.63 2.74 -9.33
CA HIS A 76 15.97 1.53 -8.58
C HIS A 76 14.71 0.88 -8.01
N SER A 77 14.10 -0.04 -8.76
CA SER A 77 12.88 -0.74 -8.33
C SER A 77 13.01 -1.49 -6.99
N THR A 78 14.24 -1.84 -6.58
CA THR A 78 14.53 -2.44 -5.25
C THR A 78 14.35 -1.46 -4.09
N ARG A 79 14.25 -0.16 -4.36
CA ARG A 79 13.97 0.90 -3.39
C ARG A 79 12.51 1.34 -3.41
N SER A 80 11.66 0.70 -4.21
CA SER A 80 10.22 0.92 -4.17
C SER A 80 9.59 0.15 -3.02
N TYR A 81 8.64 0.75 -2.31
CA TYR A 81 8.01 0.14 -1.13
C TYR A 81 6.62 0.69 -0.86
N TRP A 82 5.81 -0.11 -0.16
CA TRP A 82 4.52 0.29 0.37
C TRP A 82 4.69 1.05 1.69
N LEU A 83 3.89 2.10 1.88
CA LEU A 83 3.81 2.80 3.16
C LEU A 83 2.94 2.01 4.14
N ASP A 84 3.41 1.88 5.38
CA ASP A 84 2.73 1.18 6.47
C ASP A 84 1.69 2.14 7.10
N PRO A 85 0.40 1.78 7.09
CA PRO A 85 -0.68 2.63 7.60
C PRO A 85 -0.55 3.01 9.09
N THR A 86 0.28 2.27 9.84
CA THR A 86 0.54 2.50 11.27
C THR A 86 1.68 3.47 11.55
N LYS A 87 2.43 3.89 10.51
CA LYS A 87 3.54 4.84 10.62
C LYS A 87 3.08 6.27 10.34
N ILE A 88 3.84 7.22 10.85
CA ILE A 88 3.70 8.64 10.50
C ILE A 88 4.44 8.96 9.20
N LEU A 89 4.01 9.99 8.48
CA LEU A 89 4.60 10.39 7.20
C LEU A 89 6.11 10.69 7.30
N ASN A 90 6.54 11.36 8.38
CA ASN A 90 7.94 11.72 8.61
C ASN A 90 8.89 10.51 8.77
N TYR A 91 8.37 9.31 9.03
CA TYR A 91 9.19 8.09 9.11
C TYR A 91 9.93 7.80 7.79
N TYR A 92 9.33 8.19 6.65
CA TYR A 92 9.82 7.86 5.31
C TYR A 92 10.79 8.89 4.71
N LEU A 93 11.07 9.99 5.42
CA LEU A 93 12.00 11.04 4.99
C LEU A 93 11.70 11.60 3.58
N LEU A 94 10.42 11.62 3.20
CA LEU A 94 9.96 12.16 1.93
C LEU A 94 10.19 13.68 1.87
N LYS A 95 10.33 14.21 0.65
CA LYS A 95 10.60 15.62 0.37
C LYS A 95 9.46 16.27 -0.41
N ASN A 96 9.44 17.60 -0.35
CA ASN A 96 8.49 18.40 -1.14
C ASN A 96 8.62 18.07 -2.63
N GLY A 97 7.49 17.72 -3.25
CA GLY A 97 7.39 17.35 -4.65
C GLY A 97 7.62 15.86 -4.94
N ASP A 98 7.91 15.04 -3.92
CA ASP A 98 8.04 13.59 -4.12
C ASP A 98 6.74 12.98 -4.63
N HIS A 99 6.89 11.97 -5.50
CA HIS A 99 5.78 11.26 -6.10
C HIS A 99 5.44 9.99 -5.31
N ILE A 100 4.14 9.80 -5.05
CA ILE A 100 3.61 8.62 -4.38
C ILE A 100 2.44 8.10 -5.19
N GLU A 101 2.40 6.80 -5.44
CA GLU A 101 1.29 6.16 -6.13
C GLU A 101 0.19 5.79 -5.13
N TYR A 102 -1.04 6.20 -5.41
CA TYR A 102 -2.24 5.69 -4.74
C TYR A 102 -2.86 4.60 -5.61
N LYS A 103 -2.73 3.34 -5.19
CA LYS A 103 -3.13 2.18 -6.01
C LYS A 103 -3.61 0.99 -5.18
N ASN A 104 -4.33 0.06 -5.83
CA ASN A 104 -4.79 -1.17 -5.20
C ASN A 104 -3.56 -2.04 -4.83
N ARG A 105 -3.50 -2.49 -3.58
CA ARG A 105 -2.44 -3.33 -3.05
C ARG A 105 -2.57 -4.79 -3.48
N TYR A 106 -3.77 -5.20 -3.87
CA TYR A 106 -4.01 -6.52 -4.40
C TYR A 106 -3.60 -6.61 -5.87
N ARG A 107 -2.82 -7.64 -6.19
CA ARG A 107 -2.47 -7.96 -7.58
C ARG A 107 -2.60 -9.45 -7.87
N PRO A 108 -2.88 -9.81 -9.13
CA PRO A 108 -2.85 -11.19 -9.55
C PRO A 108 -1.41 -11.75 -9.50
N LEU A 109 -1.25 -12.90 -8.84
CA LEU A 109 -0.05 -13.70 -8.82
C LEU A 109 -0.39 -15.10 -9.34
N LYS A 110 0.35 -15.57 -10.36
CA LYS A 110 0.28 -16.96 -10.83
C LYS A 110 1.12 -17.82 -9.88
N ILE A 111 0.50 -18.83 -9.28
CA ILE A 111 1.16 -19.81 -8.41
C ILE A 111 1.16 -21.17 -9.08
N ARG A 112 2.34 -21.75 -9.30
CA ARG A 112 2.49 -23.17 -9.65
C ARG A 112 2.54 -24.01 -8.38
N LEU A 113 1.59 -24.93 -8.27
CA LEU A 113 1.44 -25.86 -7.14
C LEU A 113 2.34 -27.10 -7.30
N LEU A 114 2.39 -27.92 -6.26
CA LEU A 114 3.22 -29.14 -6.19
C LEU A 114 2.82 -30.21 -7.22
N ASP A 115 1.55 -30.22 -7.61
CA ASP A 115 1.01 -31.12 -8.65
C ASP A 115 1.26 -30.58 -10.08
N GLY A 116 1.94 -29.44 -10.22
CA GLY A 116 2.21 -28.77 -11.49
C GLY A 116 1.08 -27.85 -11.96
N THR A 117 -0.08 -27.82 -11.28
CA THR A 117 -1.19 -26.94 -11.65
C THR A 117 -0.82 -25.47 -11.41
N VAL A 118 -1.12 -24.60 -12.37
CA VAL A 118 -0.98 -23.14 -12.21
C VAL A 118 -2.33 -22.52 -11.88
N LYS A 119 -2.39 -21.75 -10.79
CA LYS A 119 -3.58 -20.99 -10.38
C LYS A 119 -3.24 -19.53 -10.19
N THR A 120 -4.07 -18.63 -10.73
CA THR A 120 -3.97 -17.19 -10.47
C THR A 120 -4.76 -16.85 -9.22
N ILE A 121 -4.14 -16.16 -8.28
CA ILE A 121 -4.77 -15.68 -7.06
C ILE A 121 -4.49 -14.19 -6.86
N LEU A 122 -5.43 -13.47 -6.27
CA LEU A 122 -5.16 -12.11 -5.76
C LEU A 122 -4.40 -12.21 -4.44
N ILE A 123 -3.28 -11.50 -4.35
CA ILE A 123 -2.44 -11.36 -3.16
C ILE A 123 -2.25 -9.90 -2.82
N ASP A 124 -2.07 -9.59 -1.53
CA ASP A 124 -1.71 -8.26 -1.06
C ASP A 124 -0.19 -8.05 -1.17
N ASP A 125 0.24 -7.24 -2.12
CA ASP A 125 1.66 -6.97 -2.42
C ASP A 125 2.34 -6.07 -1.37
N SER A 126 1.58 -5.54 -0.42
CA SER A 126 2.14 -4.78 0.72
C SER A 126 2.68 -5.69 1.83
N LEU A 127 2.34 -6.99 1.81
CA LEU A 127 2.77 -7.95 2.81
C LEU A 127 4.13 -8.56 2.50
N ILE A 128 4.83 -8.96 3.55
CA ILE A 128 6.07 -9.74 3.41
C ILE A 128 5.76 -11.17 2.92
N VAL A 129 6.74 -11.80 2.28
CA VAL A 129 6.61 -13.17 1.75
C VAL A 129 6.13 -14.16 2.83
N ALA A 130 6.62 -14.04 4.06
CA ALA A 130 6.19 -14.92 5.15
C ALA A 130 4.67 -14.83 5.44
N GLN A 131 4.08 -13.63 5.39
CA GLN A 131 2.64 -13.44 5.56
C GLN A 131 1.86 -13.93 4.32
N LEU A 132 2.41 -13.69 3.13
CA LEU A 132 1.85 -14.22 1.88
C LEU A 132 1.81 -15.76 1.88
N MET A 133 2.85 -16.42 2.40
CA MET A 133 2.90 -17.88 2.50
C MET A 133 1.73 -18.44 3.31
N VAL A 134 1.42 -17.86 4.47
CA VAL A 134 0.28 -18.27 5.30
C VAL A 134 -1.02 -18.17 4.51
N TYR A 135 -1.25 -17.04 3.82
CA TYR A 135 -2.44 -16.82 3.00
C TYR A 135 -2.54 -17.81 1.83
N ILE A 136 -1.45 -17.97 1.07
CA ILE A 136 -1.39 -18.83 -0.12
C ILE A 136 -1.62 -20.30 0.26
N CYS A 137 -0.90 -20.80 1.25
CA CYS A 137 -1.01 -22.19 1.70
C CYS A 137 -2.41 -22.49 2.26
N THR A 138 -2.97 -21.61 3.10
CA THR A 138 -4.33 -21.77 3.62
C THR A 138 -5.36 -21.85 2.49
N LYS A 139 -5.22 -20.99 1.47
CA LYS A 139 -6.12 -20.98 0.30
C LYS A 139 -6.09 -22.27 -0.51
N PHE A 140 -4.96 -22.99 -0.50
CA PHE A 140 -4.79 -24.27 -1.19
C PHE A 140 -4.88 -25.49 -0.27
N GLY A 141 -5.26 -25.31 1.00
CA GLY A 141 -5.42 -26.43 1.94
C GLY A 141 -4.10 -27.06 2.40
N ILE A 142 -3.01 -26.29 2.38
CA ILE A 142 -1.68 -26.70 2.85
C ILE A 142 -1.49 -26.14 4.27
N ALA A 143 -1.34 -27.02 5.27
CA ALA A 143 -1.27 -26.61 6.68
C ALA A 143 0.15 -26.24 7.14
N ASN A 144 1.15 -26.98 6.66
CA ASN A 144 2.57 -26.89 7.00
C ASN A 144 3.29 -25.82 6.14
N TYR A 145 2.76 -24.59 6.12
CA TYR A 145 3.25 -23.51 5.25
C TYR A 145 4.71 -23.10 5.52
N ASP A 146 5.23 -23.37 6.72
CA ASP A 146 6.61 -23.13 7.15
C ASP A 146 7.62 -24.06 6.47
N GLU A 147 7.16 -25.20 5.94
CA GLU A 147 7.98 -26.11 5.15
C GLU A 147 8.05 -25.70 3.66
N TYR A 148 7.46 -24.57 3.26
CA TYR A 148 7.42 -24.12 1.87
C TYR A 148 8.00 -22.72 1.68
N SER A 149 8.41 -22.44 0.44
CA SER A 149 8.82 -21.10 0.01
C SER A 149 8.36 -20.82 -1.42
N LEU A 150 8.31 -19.54 -1.79
CA LEU A 150 8.06 -19.09 -3.16
C LEU A 150 9.38 -18.89 -3.88
N VAL A 151 9.51 -19.54 -5.04
CA VAL A 151 10.61 -19.29 -5.97
C VAL A 151 10.07 -18.56 -7.18
N TYR A 152 10.73 -17.46 -7.55
CA TYR A 152 10.39 -16.71 -8.75
C TYR A 152 10.72 -17.55 -10.00
N ASP A 153 9.73 -17.77 -10.86
CA ASP A 153 9.91 -18.55 -12.08
C ASP A 153 10.36 -17.61 -13.20
N VAL A 154 11.65 -17.62 -13.52
CA VAL A 154 12.30 -16.72 -14.48
C VAL A 154 11.89 -17.04 -15.93
N ASP A 155 11.52 -18.29 -16.20
CA ASP A 155 11.27 -18.81 -17.55
C ASP A 155 9.78 -18.74 -17.96
N SER A 156 8.90 -18.32 -17.04
CA SER A 156 7.45 -18.23 -17.24
C SER A 156 6.96 -16.82 -17.62
N ASP A 157 7.86 -15.96 -18.12
CA ASP A 157 7.52 -14.61 -18.56
C ASP A 157 6.77 -14.66 -19.90
N ASP A 158 5.45 -14.80 -19.85
CA ASP A 158 4.54 -14.83 -21.02
C ASP A 158 4.47 -13.47 -21.78
N GLY A 159 5.45 -12.57 -21.62
CA GLY A 159 5.45 -11.22 -22.22
C GLY A 159 4.37 -10.28 -21.68
N ASN A 160 3.61 -10.70 -20.65
CA ASN A 160 2.65 -9.88 -19.93
C ASN A 160 3.27 -9.38 -18.62
N ASN A 161 3.91 -8.22 -18.70
CA ASN A 161 4.65 -7.55 -17.62
C ASN A 161 3.84 -7.34 -16.31
N ASN A 162 2.52 -7.52 -16.34
CA ASN A 162 1.64 -7.30 -15.19
C ASN A 162 1.37 -8.53 -14.31
N THR A 163 1.76 -9.74 -14.72
CA THR A 163 1.51 -10.96 -13.92
C THR A 163 2.81 -11.73 -13.68
N LYS A 164 3.31 -11.69 -12.45
CA LYS A 164 4.47 -12.50 -12.04
C LYS A 164 4.04 -13.94 -11.77
N THR A 165 4.96 -14.89 -11.99
CA THR A 165 4.78 -16.30 -11.68
C THR A 165 5.72 -16.72 -10.55
N ALA A 166 5.19 -17.41 -9.56
CA ALA A 166 5.97 -18.04 -8.49
C ALA A 166 5.62 -19.52 -8.35
N THR A 167 6.61 -20.33 -8.04
CA THR A 167 6.46 -21.76 -7.80
C THR A 167 6.58 -22.05 -6.32
N LEU A 168 5.62 -22.80 -5.78
CA LEU A 168 5.63 -23.24 -4.39
C LEU A 168 6.52 -24.49 -4.26
N LEU A 169 7.61 -24.38 -3.52
CA LEU A 169 8.56 -25.50 -3.31
C LEU A 169 8.67 -25.84 -1.83
N ARG A 170 8.76 -27.14 -1.52
CA ARG A 170 9.05 -27.63 -0.17
C ARG A 170 10.54 -27.41 0.13
N VAL A 171 10.85 -26.76 1.24
CA VAL A 171 12.21 -26.54 1.73
C VAL A 171 12.57 -27.70 2.66
N ILE A 172 13.55 -28.50 2.28
CA ILE A 172 14.08 -29.56 3.14
C ILE A 172 15.16 -28.94 4.00
N HIS A 173 14.90 -28.80 5.30
CA HIS A 173 15.96 -28.53 6.27
C HIS A 173 16.75 -29.83 6.49
N TYR A 174 17.96 -29.91 5.94
CA TYR A 174 18.92 -30.94 6.38
C TYR A 174 19.32 -30.61 7.81
N THR A 175 18.96 -31.48 8.75
CA THR A 175 19.45 -31.48 10.14
C THR A 175 20.48 -32.58 10.32
#